data_AF-A0A5P9CPN7-F1
#
_entry.id   AF-A0A5P9CPN7-F1
#
_cell.length_a   1.000
_cell.length_b   1.000
_cell.length_c   1.000
_cell.angle_alpha   90.00
_cell.angle_beta   90.00
_cell.angle_gamma   90.00
#
_symmetry.space_group_name_H-M   'P 1'
#
loop_
_entity.id
_entity.type
_entity.pdbx_description
1 polymer ?
#
loop_
_entity_poly.entity_id
_entity_poly.type
_entity_poly.pdbx_seq_one_letter_code
_entity_poly.pdbx_strand_id
1 'polypeptide(L)'
;MWLRIARIYPVHLVTTLALVPIFLLASTLLNYHSPADAFSLPKLLFSMSLTNGFGVENSVGWNAPSWSVSSELFAYLCFPFLAALLFRASLSTLQCFAIMAAVFALTISLGWGLTDRQSYFAGWQFVLLRVLSEFLVGMLIFRLYQITKVTTLLPMAVVALSIIAFMALFNTHSRWDWVMIMAFGLVLFSLTDNSHFASRWLSGSVAVYLGKISYSVYLCHGVVFMVLNSAFGRLLPDWSGAALLVPIAAYVGVSILAAHITYTFIEVPAQAWLKQRIKREHRADLRT
;
A
#
# COMPACT_ATOMS: atom_id res chain seq x y z
N MET A 1 10.27 -2.31 -14.92
CA MET A 1 9.95 -0.99 -14.33
C MET A 1 8.68 -0.40 -14.94
N TRP A 2 8.65 -0.15 -16.26
CA TRP A 2 7.50 0.46 -16.95
C TRP A 2 6.13 -0.20 -16.73
N LEU A 3 6.06 -1.53 -16.69
CA LEU A 3 4.80 -2.25 -16.42
C LEU A 3 4.24 -2.02 -15.01
N ARG A 4 5.10 -1.69 -14.03
CA ARG A 4 4.66 -1.37 -12.65
C ARG A 4 4.15 0.07 -12.57
N ILE A 5 4.84 1.01 -13.22
CA ILE A 5 4.38 2.40 -13.35
C ILE A 5 3.03 2.45 -14.10
N ALA A 6 2.87 1.63 -15.16
CA ALA A 6 1.63 1.50 -15.92
C ALA A 6 0.42 1.10 -15.08
N ARG A 7 0.66 0.32 -14.02
CA ARG A 7 -0.38 -0.13 -13.10
C ARG A 7 -0.75 0.97 -12.10
N ILE A 8 0.24 1.71 -11.63
CA ILE A 8 0.11 2.64 -10.51
C ILE A 8 -0.40 4.02 -10.92
N TYR A 9 0.25 4.63 -11.90
CA TYR A 9 0.09 6.06 -12.17
C TYR A 9 -1.27 6.46 -12.75
N PRO A 10 -1.86 5.74 -13.73
CA PRO A 10 -3.11 6.18 -14.36
C PRO A 10 -4.29 6.25 -13.37
N VAL A 11 -4.47 5.21 -12.55
CA VAL A 11 -5.56 5.16 -11.56
C VAL A 11 -5.34 6.22 -10.48
N HIS A 12 -4.11 6.36 -10.00
CA HIS A 12 -3.76 7.41 -9.04
C HIS A 12 -4.09 8.81 -9.57
N LEU A 13 -3.69 9.11 -10.81
CA LEU A 13 -3.95 10.41 -11.41
C LEU A 13 -5.45 10.65 -11.56
N VAL A 14 -6.22 9.69 -12.10
CA VAL A 14 -7.66 9.86 -12.29
C VAL A 14 -8.40 9.98 -10.96
N THR A 15 -8.08 9.15 -9.98
CA THR A 15 -8.70 9.24 -8.64
C THR A 15 -8.35 10.55 -7.93
N THR A 16 -7.12 11.04 -8.08
CA THR A 16 -6.70 12.35 -7.56
C THR A 16 -7.42 13.50 -8.27
N LEU A 17 -7.53 13.46 -9.60
CA LEU A 17 -8.21 14.52 -10.36
C LEU A 17 -9.73 14.49 -10.16
N ALA A 18 -10.34 13.32 -9.95
CA ALA A 18 -11.76 13.20 -9.65
C ALA A 18 -12.14 13.89 -8.32
N LEU A 19 -11.19 14.04 -7.39
CA LEU A 19 -11.40 14.79 -6.15
C LEU A 19 -11.52 16.30 -6.37
N VAL A 20 -10.99 16.84 -7.47
CA VAL A 20 -11.08 18.28 -7.80
C VAL A 20 -12.54 18.74 -7.94
N PRO A 21 -13.36 18.21 -8.85
CA PRO A 21 -14.76 18.61 -8.94
C PRO A 21 -15.56 18.25 -7.68
N ILE A 22 -15.27 17.13 -7.02
CA ILE A 22 -15.95 16.75 -5.76
C ILE A 22 -15.72 17.82 -4.68
N PHE A 23 -14.47 18.24 -4.50
CA PHE A 23 -14.11 19.26 -3.53
C PHE A 23 -14.73 20.63 -3.90
N LEU A 24 -14.65 21.03 -5.16
CA LEU A 24 -15.23 22.31 -5.62
C LEU A 24 -16.74 22.35 -5.42
N LEU A 25 -17.47 21.28 -5.75
CA LEU A 25 -18.92 21.17 -5.52
C LEU A 25 -19.24 21.17 -4.02
N ALA A 26 -18.50 20.43 -3.20
CA ALA A 26 -18.71 20.42 -1.75
C ALA A 26 -18.44 21.81 -1.13
N SER A 27 -17.39 22.49 -1.57
CA SER A 27 -17.05 23.82 -1.07
C SER A 27 -18.12 24.85 -1.45
N THR A 28 -18.57 24.84 -2.70
CA THR A 28 -19.53 25.83 -3.23
C THR A 28 -20.98 25.56 -2.85
N LEU A 29 -21.45 24.30 -2.91
CA LEU A 29 -22.85 23.95 -2.66
C LEU A 29 -23.14 23.60 -1.21
N LEU A 30 -22.16 23.04 -0.50
CA LEU A 30 -22.33 22.48 0.83
C LEU A 30 -21.58 23.24 1.92
N ASN A 31 -20.99 24.40 1.58
CA ASN A 31 -20.12 25.22 2.45
C ASN A 31 -19.04 24.39 3.17
N TYR A 32 -18.54 23.34 2.51
CA TYR A 32 -17.49 22.51 3.08
C TYR A 32 -16.18 23.29 3.14
N HIS A 33 -15.60 23.33 4.34
CA HIS A 33 -14.27 23.85 4.58
C HIS A 33 -13.40 22.69 5.05
N SER A 34 -12.30 22.47 4.35
CA SER A 34 -11.37 21.43 4.77
C SER A 34 -10.73 21.84 6.10
N PRO A 35 -10.81 21.01 7.15
CA PRO A 35 -10.25 21.33 8.46
C PRO A 35 -8.72 21.43 8.46
N ALA A 36 -8.07 20.88 7.42
CA ALA A 36 -6.67 21.03 7.13
C ALA A 36 -6.48 21.66 5.75
N ASP A 37 -5.30 22.19 5.45
CA ASP A 37 -4.90 22.64 4.12
C ASP A 37 -4.73 21.46 3.13
N ALA A 38 -5.63 20.48 3.13
CA ALA A 38 -5.50 19.22 2.40
C ALA A 38 -5.68 19.40 0.87
N PHE A 39 -6.42 20.41 0.46
CA PHE A 39 -6.79 20.66 -0.95
C PHE A 39 -6.09 21.88 -1.55
N SER A 40 -4.86 22.17 -1.11
CA SER A 40 -4.06 23.25 -1.70
C SER A 40 -3.37 22.84 -3.01
N LEU A 41 -3.02 23.84 -3.82
CA LEU A 41 -2.31 23.64 -5.08
C LEU A 41 -0.95 22.91 -4.89
N PRO A 42 -0.09 23.26 -3.90
CA PRO A 42 1.17 22.53 -3.69
C PRO A 42 0.96 21.03 -3.47
N LYS A 43 -0.03 20.64 -2.65
CA LYS A 43 -0.35 19.23 -2.39
C LYS A 43 -0.94 18.52 -3.61
N LEU A 44 -1.65 19.24 -4.48
CA LEU A 44 -2.09 18.70 -5.76
C LEU A 44 -0.88 18.36 -6.62
N LEU A 45 0.11 19.25 -6.70
CA LEU A 45 1.34 19.05 -7.47
C LEU A 45 2.18 17.90 -6.91
N PHE A 46 2.31 17.78 -5.58
CA PHE A 46 2.95 16.61 -4.95
C PHE A 46 2.23 15.30 -5.29
N SER A 47 0.89 15.30 -5.27
CA SER A 47 0.09 14.13 -5.64
C SER A 47 0.26 13.79 -7.13
N MET A 48 0.14 14.77 -8.02
CA MET A 48 0.27 14.57 -9.47
C MET A 48 1.65 14.05 -9.88
N SER A 49 2.71 14.47 -9.18
CA SER A 49 4.07 13.99 -9.41
C SER A 49 4.41 12.70 -8.66
N LEU A 50 3.50 12.15 -7.85
CA LEU A 50 3.76 11.02 -6.94
C LEU A 50 5.00 11.26 -6.06
N THR A 51 5.16 12.47 -5.54
CA THR A 51 6.24 12.83 -4.59
C THR A 51 5.72 13.10 -3.18
N ASN A 52 4.41 13.02 -2.98
CA ASN A 52 3.74 13.18 -1.69
C ASN A 52 4.05 12.09 -0.65
N GLY A 53 4.81 11.05 -1.00
CA GLY A 53 5.29 9.99 -0.11
C GLY A 53 6.80 9.97 0.05
N PHE A 54 7.51 11.04 -0.34
CA PHE A 54 8.98 11.11 -0.26
C PHE A 54 9.50 11.59 1.10
N GLY A 55 8.61 11.78 2.07
CA GLY A 55 8.96 12.33 3.39
C GLY A 55 9.07 13.85 3.42
N VAL A 56 8.68 14.55 2.34
CA VAL A 56 8.56 16.01 2.38
C VAL A 56 7.42 16.38 3.34
N GLU A 57 7.72 17.23 4.32
CA GLU A 57 6.71 17.71 5.27
C GLU A 57 5.54 18.38 4.56
N ASN A 58 4.32 18.17 5.07
CA ASN A 58 3.09 18.75 4.52
C ASN A 58 2.82 18.46 3.03
N SER A 59 3.40 17.39 2.46
CA SER A 59 3.19 17.03 1.05
C SER A 59 1.93 16.19 0.79
N VAL A 60 1.35 15.58 1.83
CA VAL A 60 0.09 14.81 1.74
C VAL A 60 -1.11 15.74 1.73
N GLY A 61 -2.07 15.46 0.86
CA GLY A 61 -3.30 16.24 0.74
C GLY A 61 -4.41 15.48 0.04
N TRP A 62 -4.80 15.97 -1.14
CA TRP A 62 -5.89 15.51 -2.01
C TRP A 62 -6.27 14.04 -1.84
N ASN A 63 -5.41 13.12 -2.27
CA ASN A 63 -5.60 11.70 -2.05
C ASN A 63 -4.68 11.23 -0.92
N ALA A 64 -5.12 11.38 0.33
CA ALA A 64 -4.31 11.05 1.51
C ALA A 64 -3.64 9.67 1.44
N PRO A 65 -4.34 8.54 1.16
CA PRO A 65 -3.68 7.23 1.09
C PRO A 65 -2.63 7.10 -0.03
N SER A 66 -2.62 7.96 -1.06
CA SER A 66 -1.65 7.85 -2.17
C SER A 66 -0.18 8.00 -1.78
N TRP A 67 0.14 8.43 -0.54
CA TRP A 67 1.52 8.53 -0.09
C TRP A 67 2.27 7.21 -0.18
N SER A 68 1.63 6.08 0.13
CA SER A 68 2.29 4.77 0.11
C SER A 68 2.62 4.34 -1.31
N VAL A 69 1.77 4.69 -2.27
CA VAL A 69 1.98 4.49 -3.70
C VAL A 69 3.17 5.32 -4.20
N SER A 70 3.28 6.57 -3.73
CA SER A 70 4.45 7.42 -4.00
C SER A 70 5.74 6.79 -3.45
N SER A 71 5.72 6.29 -2.21
CA SER A 71 6.87 5.59 -1.64
C SER A 71 7.18 4.26 -2.36
N GLU A 72 6.17 3.54 -2.82
CA GLU A 72 6.32 2.31 -3.61
C GLU A 72 6.98 2.59 -4.97
N LEU A 73 6.59 3.69 -5.63
CA LEU A 73 7.26 4.15 -6.85
C LEU A 73 8.75 4.39 -6.60
N PHE A 74 9.09 5.07 -5.50
CA PHE A 74 10.49 5.27 -5.11
C PHE A 74 11.23 3.95 -4.88
N ALA A 75 10.62 3.01 -4.16
CA ALA A 75 11.18 1.67 -3.96
C ALA A 75 11.44 0.94 -5.28
N TYR A 76 10.56 1.10 -6.28
CA TYR A 76 10.77 0.56 -7.63
C TYR A 76 11.90 1.24 -8.40
N LEU A 77 12.16 2.52 -8.18
CA LEU A 77 13.33 3.20 -8.73
C LEU A 77 14.63 2.70 -8.08
N CYS A 78 14.60 2.39 -6.78
CA CYS A 78 15.74 1.79 -6.07
C CYS A 78 15.95 0.30 -6.41
N PHE A 79 14.90 -0.41 -6.82
CA PHE A 79 14.91 -1.86 -7.01
C PHE A 79 16.06 -2.38 -7.89
N PRO A 80 16.42 -1.79 -9.06
CA PRO A 80 17.52 -2.30 -9.88
C PRO A 80 18.86 -2.33 -9.14
N PHE A 81 19.14 -1.32 -8.30
CA PHE A 81 20.37 -1.24 -7.51
C PHE A 81 20.35 -2.23 -6.35
N LEU A 82 19.25 -2.29 -5.61
CA LEU A 82 19.06 -3.25 -4.53
C LEU A 82 19.13 -4.69 -5.05
N ALA A 83 18.54 -4.95 -6.23
CA ALA A 83 18.54 -6.25 -6.84
C ALA A 83 19.94 -6.65 -7.33
N ALA A 84 20.68 -5.70 -7.90
CA ALA A 84 22.08 -5.90 -8.26
C ALA A 84 22.94 -6.28 -7.05
N LEU A 85 22.71 -5.65 -5.89
CA LEU A 85 23.44 -5.94 -4.65
C LEU A 85 23.07 -7.31 -4.07
N LEU A 86 21.77 -7.59 -3.91
CA LEU A 86 21.30 -8.77 -3.18
C LEU A 86 21.30 -10.07 -3.99
N PHE A 87 21.00 -10.01 -5.30
CA PHE A 87 20.83 -11.21 -6.11
C PHE A 87 22.08 -11.61 -6.89
N ARG A 88 23.05 -10.70 -7.08
CA ARG A 88 24.37 -11.07 -7.63
C ARG A 88 25.29 -11.67 -6.59
N ALA A 89 25.14 -11.27 -5.32
CA ALA A 89 25.89 -11.87 -4.22
C ALA A 89 25.38 -13.27 -3.87
N SER A 90 26.30 -14.19 -3.58
CA SER A 90 26.00 -15.53 -3.04
C SER A 90 25.72 -15.44 -1.54
N LEU A 91 24.61 -14.79 -1.17
CA LEU A 91 24.21 -14.64 0.23
C LEU A 91 23.80 -16.00 0.82
N SER A 92 24.29 -16.31 2.02
CA SER A 92 23.82 -17.44 2.82
C SER A 92 22.51 -17.09 3.55
N THR A 93 21.84 -18.11 4.06
CA THR A 93 20.66 -17.96 4.93
C THR A 93 20.96 -17.06 6.14
N LEU A 94 22.12 -17.28 6.80
CA LEU A 94 22.54 -16.50 7.95
C LEU A 94 22.75 -15.02 7.58
N GLN A 95 23.38 -14.74 6.44
CA GLN A 95 23.58 -13.37 5.97
C GLN A 95 22.23 -12.67 5.68
N CYS A 96 21.26 -13.38 5.10
CA CYS A 96 19.93 -12.81 4.89
C CYS A 96 19.27 -12.42 6.22
N PHE A 97 19.31 -13.30 7.23
CA PHE A 97 18.80 -12.98 8.57
C PHE A 97 19.57 -11.85 9.25
N ALA A 98 20.90 -11.81 9.12
CA ALA A 98 21.71 -10.74 9.68
C ALA A 98 21.39 -9.38 9.06
N ILE A 99 21.19 -9.31 7.73
CA ILE A 99 20.78 -8.07 7.04
C ILE A 99 19.38 -7.65 7.50
N MET A 100 18.41 -8.58 7.56
CA MET A 100 17.07 -8.25 8.06
C MET A 100 17.13 -7.73 9.51
N ALA A 101 17.88 -8.39 10.38
CA ALA A 101 18.06 -7.96 11.77
C ALA A 101 18.71 -6.58 11.86
N ALA A 102 19.72 -6.28 11.04
CA ALA A 102 20.35 -4.96 10.97
C ALA A 102 19.36 -3.87 10.51
N VAL A 103 18.52 -4.17 9.51
CA VAL A 103 17.48 -3.26 9.02
C VAL A 103 16.44 -2.95 10.11
N PHE A 104 15.98 -3.96 10.84
CA PHE A 104 15.07 -3.74 11.98
C PHE A 104 15.75 -3.02 13.13
N ALA A 105 16.98 -3.39 13.49
CA ALA A 105 17.73 -2.71 14.54
C ALA A 105 17.89 -1.22 14.23
N LEU A 106 18.22 -0.87 12.98
CA LEU A 106 18.33 0.53 12.54
C LEU A 106 16.99 1.26 12.64
N THR A 107 15.92 0.71 12.06
CA THR A 107 14.59 1.36 12.04
C THR A 107 13.99 1.49 13.44
N ILE A 108 14.11 0.46 14.28
CA ILE A 108 13.70 0.48 15.68
C ILE A 108 14.51 1.52 16.45
N SER A 109 15.84 1.54 16.31
CA SER A 109 16.69 2.49 17.05
C SER A 109 16.38 3.93 16.69
N LEU A 110 16.16 4.21 15.40
CA LEU A 110 15.74 5.54 14.94
C LEU A 110 14.35 5.90 15.44
N GLY A 111 13.37 5.00 15.27
CA GLY A 111 12.00 5.22 15.73
C GLY A 111 11.95 5.48 17.22
N TRP A 112 12.51 4.57 18.02
CA TRP A 112 12.51 4.67 19.47
C TRP A 112 13.35 5.83 20.00
N GLY A 113 14.51 6.12 19.38
CA GLY A 113 15.36 7.23 19.78
C GLY A 113 14.72 8.60 19.53
N LEU A 114 14.00 8.75 18.41
CA LEU A 114 13.40 10.03 18.01
C LEU A 114 11.98 10.24 18.53
N THR A 115 11.33 9.18 19.03
CA THR A 115 9.95 9.24 19.53
C THR A 115 9.81 8.84 21.00
N ASP A 116 10.91 8.84 21.76
CA ASP A 116 10.93 8.39 23.16
C ASP A 116 10.24 7.02 23.36
N ARG A 117 10.63 6.07 22.51
CA ARG A 117 10.12 4.69 22.46
C ARG A 117 8.61 4.56 22.21
N GLN A 118 7.95 5.61 21.72
CA GLN A 118 6.50 5.57 21.46
C GLN A 118 6.18 4.96 20.09
N SER A 119 7.08 5.01 19.11
CA SER A 119 6.78 4.55 17.76
C SER A 119 7.94 3.76 17.15
N TYR A 120 7.63 2.71 16.39
CA TYR A 120 8.58 2.03 15.52
C TYR A 120 9.13 2.97 14.43
N PHE A 121 8.38 4.03 14.13
CA PHE A 121 8.64 4.92 13.01
C PHE A 121 8.82 6.37 13.48
N ALA A 122 9.93 6.99 13.06
CA ALA A 122 10.44 8.27 13.54
C ALA A 122 9.69 9.54 13.08
N GLY A 123 8.59 9.39 12.34
CA GLY A 123 7.82 10.52 11.79
C GLY A 123 7.96 10.67 10.28
N TRP A 124 7.13 11.54 9.72
CA TRP A 124 6.86 11.62 8.27
C TRP A 124 8.10 11.72 7.39
N GLN A 125 9.09 12.49 7.81
CA GLN A 125 10.35 12.71 7.11
C GLN A 125 11.17 11.43 6.86
N PHE A 126 10.91 10.37 7.63
CA PHE A 126 11.59 9.09 7.48
C PHE A 126 10.75 8.05 6.70
N VAL A 127 9.59 8.42 6.14
CA VAL A 127 8.62 7.45 5.58
C VAL A 127 9.23 6.61 4.47
N LEU A 128 10.11 7.21 3.65
CA LEU A 128 10.87 6.47 2.65
C LEU A 128 11.79 5.42 3.28
N LEU A 129 12.48 5.74 4.38
CA LEU A 129 13.34 4.78 5.07
C LEU A 129 12.51 3.58 5.56
N ARG A 130 11.33 3.83 6.13
CA ARG A 130 10.40 2.77 6.55
C ARG A 130 10.00 1.91 5.35
N VAL A 131 9.45 2.49 4.29
CA VAL A 131 8.96 1.73 3.13
C VAL A 131 10.10 0.98 2.44
N LEU A 132 11.27 1.59 2.28
CA LEU A 132 12.45 0.92 1.71
C LEU A 132 12.93 -0.24 2.59
N SER A 133 12.86 -0.10 3.91
CA SER A 133 13.23 -1.18 4.83
C SER A 133 12.32 -2.39 4.69
N GLU A 134 11.01 -2.18 4.64
CA GLU A 134 9.99 -3.21 4.41
C GLU A 134 10.15 -3.86 3.02
N PHE A 135 10.42 -3.05 2.00
CA PHE A 135 10.68 -3.52 0.64
C PHE A 135 11.93 -4.40 0.56
N LEU A 136 13.02 -3.98 1.22
CA LEU A 136 14.28 -4.73 1.29
C LEU A 136 14.09 -6.06 2.02
N VAL A 137 13.34 -6.06 3.13
CA VAL A 137 12.97 -7.28 3.86
C VAL A 137 12.18 -8.22 2.94
N GLY A 138 11.21 -7.72 2.16
CA GLY A 138 10.50 -8.53 1.16
C GLY A 138 11.43 -9.16 0.12
N MET A 139 12.44 -8.42 -0.36
CA MET A 139 13.45 -8.95 -1.27
C MET A 139 14.29 -10.06 -0.63
N LEU A 140 14.66 -9.91 0.65
CA LEU A 140 15.42 -10.90 1.41
C LEU A 140 14.61 -12.16 1.72
N ILE A 141 13.31 -12.02 2.02
CA ILE A 141 12.38 -13.16 2.16
C ILE A 141 12.33 -13.96 0.84
N PHE A 142 12.23 -13.28 -0.30
CA PHE A 142 12.28 -13.95 -1.60
C PHE A 142 13.63 -14.62 -1.85
N ARG A 143 14.75 -14.00 -1.44
CA ARG A 143 16.08 -14.60 -1.55
C ARG A 143 16.21 -15.84 -0.67
N LEU A 144 15.69 -15.81 0.56
CA LEU A 144 15.61 -16.97 1.45
C LEU A 144 14.81 -18.11 0.83
N TYR A 145 13.68 -17.80 0.18
CA TYR A 145 12.92 -18.80 -0.56
C TYR A 145 13.77 -19.43 -1.69
N GLN A 146 14.52 -18.62 -2.44
CA GLN A 146 15.39 -19.14 -3.50
C GLN A 146 16.49 -20.07 -2.99
N ILE A 147 17.06 -19.79 -1.81
CA ILE A 147 18.15 -20.55 -1.19
C ILE A 147 17.62 -21.84 -0.56
N THR A 148 16.61 -21.71 0.30
CA THR A 148 16.12 -22.82 1.13
C THR A 148 15.18 -23.74 0.37
N LYS A 149 14.50 -23.24 -0.67
CA LYS A 149 13.41 -23.93 -1.38
C LYS A 149 12.29 -24.41 -0.46
N VAL A 150 12.24 -23.95 0.78
CA VAL A 150 11.16 -24.28 1.72
C VAL A 150 9.89 -23.65 1.18
N THR A 151 8.90 -24.49 0.90
CA THR A 151 7.64 -24.05 0.30
C THR A 151 6.57 -23.79 1.35
N THR A 152 6.63 -24.42 2.53
CA THR A 152 5.59 -24.30 3.55
C THR A 152 6.10 -24.37 4.98
N LEU A 153 5.64 -23.44 5.81
CA LEU A 153 5.75 -23.46 7.27
C LEU A 153 4.37 -23.18 7.89
N LEU A 154 3.38 -24.05 7.66
CA LEU A 154 2.00 -23.83 8.13
C LEU A 154 1.90 -23.47 9.64
N PRO A 155 2.64 -24.12 10.57
CA PRO A 155 2.63 -23.69 11.97
C PRO A 155 3.09 -22.24 12.16
N MET A 156 4.07 -21.79 11.37
CA MET A 156 4.55 -20.41 11.40
C MET A 156 3.53 -19.44 10.83
N ALA A 157 2.76 -19.84 9.80
CA ALA A 157 1.63 -19.04 9.31
C ALA A 157 0.57 -18.84 10.40
N VAL A 158 0.23 -19.90 11.13
CA VAL A 158 -0.74 -19.83 12.23
C VAL A 158 -0.23 -18.94 13.37
N VAL A 159 1.02 -19.10 13.79
CA VAL A 159 1.66 -18.22 14.77
C VAL A 159 1.63 -16.76 14.30
N ALA A 160 2.02 -16.51 13.05
CA ALA A 160 2.03 -15.16 12.49
C ALA A 160 0.62 -14.54 12.44
N LEU A 161 -0.39 -15.29 11.98
CA LEU A 161 -1.79 -14.85 11.98
C LEU A 161 -2.32 -14.60 13.39
N SER A 162 -1.88 -15.39 14.36
CA SER A 162 -2.25 -15.21 15.77
C SER A 162 -1.66 -13.93 16.35
N ILE A 163 -0.39 -13.62 16.00
CA ILE A 163 0.25 -12.35 16.34
C ILE A 163 -0.49 -11.18 15.69
N ILE A 164 -0.80 -11.28 14.39
CA ILE A 164 -1.57 -10.28 13.65
C ILE A 164 -2.91 -10.01 14.33
N ALA A 165 -3.67 -11.07 14.63
CA ALA A 165 -4.97 -10.97 15.28
C ALA A 165 -4.86 -10.38 16.69
N PHE A 166 -3.89 -10.82 17.49
CA PHE A 166 -3.64 -10.27 18.82
C PHE A 166 -3.34 -8.77 18.75
N MET A 167 -2.38 -8.36 17.91
CA MET A 167 -2.00 -6.95 17.79
C MET A 167 -3.18 -6.07 17.35
N ALA A 168 -3.99 -6.55 16.40
CA ALA A 168 -5.18 -5.84 15.92
C ALA A 168 -6.28 -5.74 16.99
N LEU A 169 -6.61 -6.85 17.67
CA LEU A 169 -7.68 -6.91 18.67
C LEU A 169 -7.36 -6.09 19.93
N PHE A 170 -6.09 -6.08 20.35
CA PHE A 170 -5.64 -5.37 21.54
C PHE A 170 -5.09 -3.98 21.24
N ASN A 171 -5.16 -3.52 19.98
CA ASN A 171 -4.66 -2.23 19.54
C ASN A 171 -3.25 -1.92 20.09
N THR A 172 -2.33 -2.85 19.86
CA THR A 172 -0.99 -2.78 20.45
C THR A 172 -0.27 -1.52 20.02
N HIS A 173 0.50 -0.94 20.94
CA HIS A 173 1.22 0.31 20.73
C HIS A 173 2.15 0.26 19.50
N SER A 174 2.19 1.34 18.71
CA SER A 174 2.96 1.43 17.46
C SER A 174 4.47 1.21 17.57
N ARG A 175 5.03 1.25 18.78
CA ARG A 175 6.42 0.84 19.05
C ARG A 175 6.71 -0.61 18.65
N TRP A 176 5.67 -1.44 18.55
CA TRP A 176 5.72 -2.85 18.19
C TRP A 176 5.39 -3.13 16.72
N ASP A 177 5.18 -2.13 15.86
CA ASP A 177 4.80 -2.34 14.45
C ASP A 177 5.84 -3.18 13.67
N TRP A 178 7.10 -3.23 14.10
CA TRP A 178 8.08 -4.14 13.51
C TRP A 178 7.72 -5.63 13.67
N VAL A 179 7.05 -6.00 14.76
CA VAL A 179 6.53 -7.35 14.99
C VAL A 179 5.42 -7.66 13.99
N MET A 180 4.55 -6.67 13.74
CA MET A 180 3.48 -6.73 12.75
C MET A 180 4.05 -7.00 11.34
N ILE A 181 5.09 -6.24 10.97
CA ILE A 181 5.80 -6.37 9.68
C ILE A 181 6.44 -7.76 9.57
N MET A 182 7.08 -8.25 10.63
CA MET A 182 7.67 -9.58 10.64
C MET A 182 6.65 -10.71 10.54
N ALA A 183 5.52 -10.59 11.24
CA ALA A 183 4.42 -11.53 11.13
C ALA A 183 3.87 -11.58 9.69
N PHE A 184 3.64 -10.42 9.05
CA PHE A 184 3.23 -10.39 7.64
C PHE A 184 4.27 -11.01 6.71
N GLY A 185 5.56 -10.72 6.92
CA GLY A 185 6.65 -11.36 6.17
C GLY A 185 6.65 -12.89 6.29
N LEU A 186 6.37 -13.41 7.49
CA LEU A 186 6.27 -14.84 7.75
C LEU A 186 5.03 -15.48 7.11
N VAL A 187 3.88 -14.79 7.12
CA VAL A 187 2.70 -15.19 6.36
C VAL A 187 3.03 -15.29 4.86
N LEU A 188 3.65 -14.25 4.29
CA LEU A 188 4.03 -14.24 2.88
C LEU A 188 4.97 -15.39 2.51
N PHE A 189 5.98 -15.67 3.35
CA PHE A 189 6.89 -16.79 3.14
C PHE A 189 6.18 -18.14 3.23
N SER A 190 5.25 -18.28 4.18
CA SER A 190 4.56 -19.54 4.46
C SER A 190 3.45 -19.89 3.47
N LEU A 191 2.92 -18.90 2.75
CA LEU A 191 1.88 -19.05 1.72
C LEU A 191 2.46 -19.22 0.30
N THR A 192 3.76 -19.47 0.16
CA THR A 192 4.38 -19.71 -1.16
C THR A 192 4.01 -21.06 -1.76
N ASP A 193 3.48 -22.00 -0.96
CA ASP A 193 2.94 -23.28 -1.42
C ASP A 193 1.42 -23.27 -1.60
N ASN A 194 0.95 -23.90 -2.68
CA ASN A 194 -0.46 -24.04 -3.03
C ASN A 194 -1.12 -25.30 -2.42
N SER A 195 -0.38 -26.11 -1.67
CA SER A 195 -0.86 -27.37 -1.10
C SER A 195 -1.92 -27.22 0.00
N HIS A 196 -2.03 -26.05 0.63
CA HIS A 196 -2.87 -25.85 1.82
C HIS A 196 -4.27 -25.32 1.53
N PHE A 197 -5.22 -25.60 2.42
CA PHE A 197 -6.60 -25.07 2.35
C PHE A 197 -6.64 -23.54 2.23
N ALA A 198 -5.86 -22.83 3.04
CA ALA A 198 -5.79 -21.37 3.01
C ALA A 198 -5.32 -20.86 1.64
N SER A 199 -4.31 -21.49 1.04
CA SER A 199 -3.81 -21.12 -0.28
C SER A 199 -4.84 -21.40 -1.38
N ARG A 200 -5.56 -22.53 -1.30
CA ARG A 200 -6.69 -22.84 -2.21
C ARG A 200 -7.82 -21.82 -2.12
N TRP A 201 -8.17 -21.39 -0.91
CA TRP A 201 -9.22 -20.39 -0.70
C TRP A 201 -8.80 -19.00 -1.22
N LEU A 202 -7.56 -18.58 -0.94
CA LEU A 202 -6.98 -17.34 -1.45
C LEU A 202 -6.75 -17.35 -2.98
N SER A 203 -6.63 -18.54 -3.57
CA SER A 203 -6.57 -18.75 -5.03
C SER A 203 -7.95 -18.83 -5.68
N GLY A 204 -9.04 -18.72 -4.91
CA GLY A 204 -10.41 -18.69 -5.43
C GLY A 204 -10.67 -17.45 -6.29
N SER A 205 -11.64 -17.55 -7.21
CA SER A 205 -11.96 -16.49 -8.17
C SER A 205 -12.28 -15.14 -7.51
N VAL A 206 -13.02 -15.16 -6.39
CA VAL A 206 -13.36 -13.96 -5.61
C VAL A 206 -12.13 -13.33 -4.98
N ALA A 207 -11.30 -14.11 -4.27
CA ALA A 207 -10.09 -13.62 -3.62
C ALA A 207 -9.09 -13.05 -4.64
N VAL A 208 -8.90 -13.75 -5.76
CA VAL A 208 -8.07 -13.27 -6.88
C VAL A 208 -8.64 -11.99 -7.46
N TYR A 209 -9.96 -11.89 -7.64
CA TYR A 209 -10.60 -10.68 -8.16
C TYR A 209 -10.48 -9.49 -7.20
N LEU A 210 -10.73 -9.68 -5.90
CA LEU A 210 -10.48 -8.66 -4.88
C LEU A 210 -9.01 -8.24 -4.85
N GLY A 211 -8.09 -9.19 -5.03
CA GLY A 211 -6.66 -8.91 -5.18
C GLY A 211 -6.34 -8.06 -6.42
N LYS A 212 -7.05 -8.25 -7.53
CA LYS A 212 -6.89 -7.43 -8.75
C LYS A 212 -7.33 -5.99 -8.53
N ILE A 213 -8.48 -5.78 -7.89
CA ILE A 213 -9.03 -4.44 -7.65
C ILE A 213 -8.49 -3.77 -6.38
N SER A 214 -7.72 -4.49 -5.56
CA SER A 214 -7.22 -4.01 -4.24
C SER A 214 -6.53 -2.65 -4.32
N TYR A 215 -5.77 -2.42 -5.38
CA TYR A 215 -5.10 -1.15 -5.63
C TYR A 215 -6.10 0.00 -5.88
N SER A 216 -7.14 -0.26 -6.68
CA SER A 216 -8.23 0.68 -6.91
C SER A 216 -9.05 0.91 -5.62
N VAL A 217 -9.28 -0.11 -4.79
CA VAL A 217 -9.89 0.04 -3.45
C VAL A 217 -9.05 0.97 -2.60
N TYR A 218 -7.74 0.76 -2.55
CA TYR A 218 -6.80 1.55 -1.77
C TYR A 218 -6.84 3.04 -2.13
N LEU A 219 -6.95 3.38 -3.42
CA LEU A 219 -7.02 4.77 -3.86
C LEU A 219 -8.41 5.41 -3.71
N CYS A 220 -9.47 4.63 -3.80
CA CYS A 220 -10.85 5.16 -3.77
C CYS A 220 -11.41 5.27 -2.35
N HIS A 221 -11.01 4.40 -1.42
CA HIS A 221 -11.70 4.30 -0.12
C HIS A 221 -11.65 5.61 0.69
N GLY A 222 -10.56 6.39 0.61
CA GLY A 222 -10.47 7.68 1.29
C GLY A 222 -11.51 8.69 0.79
N VAL A 223 -11.76 8.70 -0.52
CA VAL A 223 -12.79 9.54 -1.15
C VAL A 223 -14.19 9.09 -0.70
N VAL A 224 -14.43 7.78 -0.75
CA VAL A 224 -15.71 7.19 -0.31
C VAL A 224 -15.97 7.49 1.15
N PHE A 225 -14.95 7.36 2.02
CA PHE A 225 -15.04 7.71 3.43
C PHE A 225 -15.45 9.17 3.61
N MET A 226 -14.78 10.11 2.91
CA MET A 226 -15.06 11.54 3.02
C MET A 226 -16.50 11.89 2.60
N VAL A 227 -16.97 11.33 1.49
CA VAL A 227 -18.33 11.58 0.97
C VAL A 227 -19.37 10.97 1.90
N LEU A 228 -19.22 9.69 2.28
CA LEU A 228 -20.20 9.01 3.14
C LEU A 228 -20.21 9.59 4.54
N ASN A 229 -19.06 9.92 5.13
CA ASN A 229 -19.01 10.56 6.44
C ASN A 229 -19.72 11.91 6.44
N SER A 230 -19.54 12.70 5.37
CA SER A 230 -20.25 13.98 5.20
C SER A 230 -21.75 13.80 5.00
N ALA A 231 -22.18 12.78 4.25
CA ALA A 231 -23.59 12.49 4.01
C ALA A 231 -24.28 11.95 5.28
N PHE A 232 -23.71 10.92 5.91
CA PHE A 232 -24.29 10.32 7.12
C PHE A 232 -24.27 11.26 8.31
N GLY A 233 -23.19 12.03 8.52
CA GLY A 233 -23.12 13.02 9.60
C GLY A 233 -24.18 14.12 9.51
N ARG A 234 -24.75 14.37 8.32
CA ARG A 234 -25.86 15.32 8.11
C ARG A 234 -27.24 14.68 8.22
N LEU A 235 -27.36 13.40 7.84
CA LEU A 235 -28.65 12.72 7.74
C LEU A 235 -29.06 12.05 9.06
N LEU A 236 -28.12 11.48 9.82
CA LEU A 236 -28.39 10.72 11.05
C LEU A 236 -27.17 10.81 12.01
N PRO A 237 -27.21 11.62 13.08
CA PRO A 237 -26.05 11.92 13.93
C PRO A 237 -25.54 10.76 14.80
N ASP A 238 -26.42 9.86 15.26
CA ASP A 238 -26.11 8.94 16.37
C ASP A 238 -26.13 7.46 15.98
N TRP A 239 -25.12 7.02 15.21
CA TRP A 239 -24.90 5.60 14.95
C TRP A 239 -24.16 4.94 16.12
N SER A 240 -24.81 4.02 16.83
CA SER A 240 -24.17 3.24 17.90
C SER A 240 -24.61 1.77 17.86
N GLY A 241 -23.84 0.89 18.51
CA GLY A 241 -24.12 -0.55 18.56
C GLY A 241 -24.27 -1.17 17.17
N ALA A 242 -25.30 -2.00 16.99
CA ALA A 242 -25.57 -2.69 15.72
C ALA A 242 -25.90 -1.72 14.56
N ALA A 243 -26.35 -0.50 14.85
CA ALA A 243 -26.68 0.48 13.83
C ALA A 243 -25.42 0.92 13.05
N LEU A 244 -24.23 0.85 13.65
CA LEU A 244 -22.95 1.12 12.96
C LEU A 244 -22.66 0.15 11.81
N LEU A 245 -23.29 -1.02 11.78
CA LEU A 245 -23.11 -1.97 10.68
C LEU A 245 -23.59 -1.41 9.34
N VAL A 246 -24.59 -0.52 9.36
CA VAL A 246 -25.15 0.10 8.14
C VAL A 246 -24.12 1.02 7.45
N PRO A 247 -23.58 2.07 8.10
CA PRO A 247 -22.57 2.91 7.46
C PRO A 247 -21.27 2.15 7.13
N ILE A 248 -20.89 1.15 7.93
CA ILE A 248 -19.74 0.29 7.62
C ILE A 248 -19.99 -0.53 6.34
N ALA A 249 -21.15 -1.19 6.25
CA ALA A 249 -21.50 -1.98 5.06
C ALA A 249 -21.62 -1.08 3.82
N ALA A 250 -22.21 0.11 3.96
CA ALA A 250 -22.25 1.11 2.90
C ALA A 250 -20.85 1.54 2.47
N TYR A 251 -19.96 1.84 3.42
CA TYR A 251 -18.57 2.21 3.14
C TYR A 251 -17.82 1.12 2.38
N VAL A 252 -17.90 -0.13 2.84
CA VAL A 252 -17.24 -1.27 2.19
C VAL A 252 -17.83 -1.51 0.80
N GLY A 253 -19.16 -1.54 0.69
CA GLY A 253 -19.87 -1.78 -0.57
C GLY A 253 -19.59 -0.72 -1.62
N VAL A 254 -19.69 0.56 -1.25
CA VAL A 254 -19.40 1.68 -2.16
C VAL A 254 -17.91 1.72 -2.53
N SER A 255 -17.00 1.41 -1.59
CA SER A 255 -15.56 1.35 -1.89
C SER A 255 -15.24 0.24 -2.90
N ILE A 256 -15.82 -0.95 -2.75
CA ILE A 256 -15.63 -2.06 -3.70
C ILE A 256 -16.25 -1.71 -5.07
N LEU A 257 -17.43 -1.09 -5.09
CA LEU A 257 -18.07 -0.68 -6.34
C LEU A 257 -17.26 0.40 -7.07
N ALA A 258 -16.83 1.44 -6.36
CA ALA A 258 -15.97 2.48 -6.92
C ALA A 258 -14.65 1.91 -7.44
N ALA A 259 -14.07 0.97 -6.70
CA ALA A 259 -12.86 0.26 -7.12
C ALA A 259 -13.08 -0.59 -8.36
N HIS A 260 -14.22 -1.28 -8.49
CA HIS A 260 -14.55 -2.05 -9.68
C HIS A 260 -14.68 -1.15 -10.92
N ILE A 261 -15.39 -0.03 -10.80
CA ILE A 261 -15.59 0.93 -11.89
C ILE A 261 -14.23 1.49 -12.32
N THR A 262 -13.43 1.98 -11.37
CA THR A 262 -12.12 2.56 -11.68
C THR A 262 -11.14 1.52 -12.24
N TYR A 263 -11.13 0.31 -11.69
CA TYR A 263 -10.34 -0.80 -12.23
C TYR A 263 -10.72 -1.13 -13.69
N THR A 264 -12.00 -1.33 -13.96
CA THR A 264 -12.49 -1.81 -15.25
C THR A 264 -12.36 -0.77 -16.35
N PHE A 265 -12.66 0.49 -16.05
CA PHE A 265 -12.74 1.56 -17.06
C PHE A 265 -11.50 2.43 -17.14
N ILE A 266 -10.62 2.41 -16.13
CA ILE A 266 -9.41 3.23 -16.10
C ILE A 266 -8.16 2.36 -16.04
N GLU A 267 -8.05 1.51 -15.01
CA GLU A 267 -6.83 0.72 -14.78
C GLU A 267 -6.54 -0.23 -15.95
N VAL A 268 -7.52 -1.07 -16.32
CA VAL A 268 -7.37 -2.08 -17.36
C VAL A 268 -7.09 -1.45 -18.74
N PRO A 269 -7.85 -0.43 -19.20
CA PRO A 269 -7.57 0.23 -20.48
C PRO A 269 -6.21 0.93 -20.50
N ALA A 270 -5.84 1.65 -19.43
CA ALA A 270 -4.56 2.35 -19.36
C ALA A 270 -3.37 1.38 -19.41
N GLN A 271 -3.46 0.26 -18.67
CA GLN A 271 -2.45 -0.79 -18.73
C GLN A 271 -2.34 -1.40 -20.13
N ALA A 272 -3.47 -1.67 -20.79
CA ALA A 272 -3.49 -2.23 -22.14
C ALA A 272 -2.84 -1.27 -23.16
N TRP A 273 -3.19 0.01 -23.08
CA TRP A 273 -2.65 1.06 -23.94
C TRP A 273 -1.12 1.21 -23.78
N LEU A 274 -0.62 1.29 -22.54
CA LEU A 274 0.82 1.45 -22.31
C LEU A 274 1.62 0.19 -22.72
N LYS A 275 1.08 -1.01 -22.45
CA LYS A 275 1.68 -2.27 -22.93
C LYS A 275 1.81 -2.31 -24.45
N GLN A 276 0.82 -1.79 -25.18
CA GLN A 276 0.88 -1.72 -26.64
C GLN A 276 1.93 -0.73 -27.14
N ARG A 277 2.06 0.44 -26.50
CA ARG A 277 3.08 1.45 -26.84
C ARG A 277 4.50 0.90 -26.67
N ILE A 278 4.80 0.33 -25.51
CA ILE A 278 6.13 -0.25 -25.21
C ILE A 278 6.49 -1.37 -26.21
N LYS A 279 5.52 -2.22 -26.57
CA LYS A 279 5.74 -3.27 -27.57
C LYS A 279 6.02 -2.72 -28.98
N ARG A 280 5.43 -1.58 -29.35
CA ARG A 280 5.67 -0.93 -30.65
C ARG A 280 7.05 -0.30 -30.72
N GLU A 281 7.47 0.38 -29.66
CA GLU A 281 8.81 1.00 -29.56
C GLU A 281 9.91 -0.08 -29.64
N HIS A 282 9.78 -1.16 -28.86
CA HIS A 282 10.76 -2.26 -28.92
C HIS A 282 10.84 -2.94 -30.30
N ARG A 283 9.74 -2.97 -31.07
CA ARG A 283 9.76 -3.48 -32.45
C ARG A 283 10.37 -2.49 -33.45
N ALA A 284 10.33 -1.19 -33.17
CA ALA A 284 10.97 -0.18 -34.00
C ALA A 284 12.49 -0.22 -33.82
N ASP A 285 12.97 -0.35 -32.58
CA ASP A 285 14.41 -0.45 -32.26
C ASP A 285 15.07 -1.71 -32.85
N LEU A 286 14.30 -2.80 -33.04
CA LEU A 286 14.80 -4.03 -33.68
C LEU A 286 14.82 -3.96 -35.22
N ARG A 287 14.28 -2.88 -35.81
CA ARG A 287 14.22 -2.68 -37.27
C ARG A 287 15.19 -1.60 -37.76
N THR A 288 15.88 -0.92 -36.86
CA THR A 288 16.95 0.06 -37.11
C THR A 288 18.29 -0.56 -36.79
#